data_AF-A0A1S0UHL4-F1
#
_entry.id   AF-A0A1S0UHL4-F1
#
_cell.length_a   1.000
_cell.length_b   1.000
_cell.length_c   1.000
_cell.angle_alpha   90.00
_cell.angle_beta   90.00
_cell.angle_gamma   90.00
#
_symmetry.space_group_name_H-M   'P 1'
#
loop_
_entity.id
_entity.type
_entity.pdbx_description
1 polymer ?
#
loop_
_entity_poly.entity_id
_entity_poly.type
_entity_poly.pdbx_seq_one_letter_code
_entity_poly.pdbx_strand_id
1 'polypeptide(L)'
;MPENKKALKITHVIFDLDGLLIDTEPTYTESHTFAMKHYGKNFTLDLKSITMGMTHDPAIKMLLDKVGLTDKVTVKEYDNFYHPILLEKLPQCPKNAWSITISATFSFSQYTDGNMFWFK
;
A
#
# COMPACT_ATOMS: atom_id res chain seq x y z
N MET A 1 5.15 -37.05 -24.80
CA MET A 1 5.35 -35.66 -25.27
C MET A 1 4.40 -34.79 -24.48
N PRO A 2 4.86 -33.83 -23.66
CA PRO A 2 3.93 -32.94 -22.96
C PRO A 2 3.22 -32.06 -24.00
N GLU A 3 1.90 -31.95 -23.91
CA GLU A 3 1.10 -31.11 -24.80
C GLU A 3 1.55 -29.65 -24.67
N ASN A 4 1.88 -29.03 -25.81
CA ASN A 4 2.21 -27.62 -25.91
C ASN A 4 0.94 -26.78 -25.69
N LYS A 5 0.64 -26.44 -24.43
CA LYS A 5 -0.45 -25.51 -24.10
C LYS A 5 -0.17 -24.16 -24.79
N LYS A 6 -0.96 -23.86 -25.82
CA LYS A 6 -0.95 -22.57 -26.49
C LYS A 6 -1.21 -21.47 -25.44
N ALA A 7 -0.24 -20.57 -25.24
CA ALA A 7 -0.38 -19.48 -24.29
C ALA A 7 -1.59 -18.61 -24.67
N LEU A 8 -2.43 -18.27 -23.69
CA LEU A 8 -3.58 -17.41 -23.90
C LEU A 8 -3.09 -16.02 -24.33
N LYS A 9 -3.69 -15.46 -25.39
CA LYS A 9 -3.39 -14.11 -25.84
C LYS A 9 -3.98 -13.11 -24.85
N ILE A 10 -3.12 -12.48 -24.06
CA ILE A 10 -3.51 -11.38 -23.16
C ILE A 10 -3.75 -10.14 -24.01
N THR A 11 -4.88 -9.46 -23.79
CA THR A 11 -5.26 -8.23 -24.52
C THR A 11 -5.30 -7.00 -23.64
N HIS A 12 -5.45 -7.16 -22.31
CA HIS A 12 -5.57 -6.07 -21.34
C HIS A 12 -4.88 -6.49 -20.04
N VAL A 13 -4.30 -5.53 -19.32
CA VAL A 13 -3.63 -5.73 -18.02
C VAL A 13 -4.17 -4.69 -17.05
N ILE A 14 -4.47 -5.12 -15.82
CA ILE A 14 -4.84 -4.23 -14.72
C ILE A 14 -3.65 -4.18 -13.77
N PHE A 15 -3.19 -2.98 -13.46
CA PHE A 15 -2.08 -2.75 -12.54
C PHE A 15 -2.63 -2.27 -11.20
N ASP A 16 -2.05 -2.79 -10.13
CA ASP A 16 -2.20 -2.19 -8.81
C ASP A 16 -1.46 -0.85 -8.74
N LEU A 17 -1.95 0.08 -7.92
CA LEU A 17 -1.37 1.42 -7.81
C LEU A 17 -0.27 1.46 -6.75
N ASP A 18 -0.64 1.11 -5.52
CA ASP A 18 0.19 1.23 -4.34
C ASP A 18 1.18 0.07 -4.26
N GLY A 19 2.44 0.35 -3.91
CA GLY A 19 3.51 -0.64 -3.88
C GLY A 19 3.97 -1.14 -5.26
N LEU A 20 3.21 -0.91 -6.33
CA LEU A 20 3.57 -1.30 -7.71
C LEU A 20 3.90 -0.10 -8.60
N LEU A 21 2.97 0.83 -8.80
CA LEU A 21 3.21 2.03 -9.62
C LEU A 21 3.82 3.17 -8.79
N ILE A 22 3.39 3.29 -7.54
CA ILE A 22 3.85 4.30 -6.58
C ILE A 22 4.51 3.59 -5.40
N ASP A 23 5.67 4.09 -4.95
CA ASP A 23 6.36 3.56 -3.78
C ASP A 23 5.77 4.15 -2.49
N THR A 24 4.71 3.52 -1.96
CA THR A 24 4.02 3.95 -0.73
C THR A 24 4.54 3.25 0.54
N GLU A 25 5.33 2.20 0.38
CA GLU A 25 5.83 1.35 1.47
C GLU A 25 6.72 2.09 2.50
N PRO A 26 7.65 2.97 2.08
CA PRO A 26 8.40 3.81 3.02
C PRO A 26 7.47 4.70 3.85
N THR A 27 6.49 5.32 3.21
CA THR A 27 5.55 6.24 3.86
C THR A 27 4.69 5.56 4.92
N TYR A 28 4.17 4.36 4.66
CA TYR A 28 3.48 3.57 5.69
C TYR A 28 4.40 3.23 6.86
N THR A 29 5.63 2.80 6.56
CA THR A 29 6.61 2.42 7.58
C THR A 29 6.97 3.59 8.49
N GLU A 30 7.21 4.77 7.91
CA GLU A 30 7.53 6.00 8.65
C GLU A 30 6.35 6.48 9.49
N SER A 31 5.13 6.41 8.95
CA SER A 31 3.90 6.82 9.65
C SER A 31 3.66 5.94 10.89
N HIS A 32 3.80 4.61 10.74
CA HIS A 32 3.72 3.69 11.88
C HIS A 32 4.84 3.90 12.90
N THR A 33 6.06 4.16 12.43
CA THR A 33 7.21 4.44 13.31
C THR A 33 6.94 5.68 14.15
N PHE A 34 6.43 6.76 13.55
CA PHE A 34 6.07 7.98 14.25
C PHE A 34 4.98 7.74 15.30
N ALA A 35 3.87 7.10 14.91
CA ALA A 35 2.75 6.82 15.80
C ALA A 35 3.15 5.89 16.97
N MET A 36 3.93 4.83 16.71
CA MET A 36 4.41 3.94 17.78
C MET A 36 5.37 4.63 18.75
N LYS A 37 6.24 5.50 18.25
CA LYS A 37 7.19 6.23 19.07
C LYS A 37 6.48 7.12 20.09
N HIS A 38 5.31 7.68 19.74
CA HIS A 38 4.47 8.42 20.66
C HIS A 38 4.08 7.60 21.90
N TYR A 39 3.84 6.29 21.73
CA TYR A 39 3.50 5.36 22.81
C TYR A 39 4.72 4.64 23.41
N GLY A 40 5.94 5.09 23.10
CA GLY A 40 7.18 4.47 23.59
C GLY A 40 7.44 3.07 23.02
N LYS A 41 6.91 2.78 21.82
CA LYS A 41 7.13 1.51 21.11
C LYS A 41 7.89 1.74 19.81
N ASN A 42 8.51 0.67 19.30
CA ASN A 42 9.21 0.69 18.02
C ASN A 42 8.43 -0.14 17.00
N PHE A 43 8.23 0.42 15.81
CA PHE A 43 7.69 -0.33 14.69
C PHE A 43 8.80 -1.17 14.07
N THR A 44 8.71 -2.50 14.20
CA THR A 44 9.71 -3.44 13.71
C THR A 44 9.27 -4.09 12.39
N LEU A 45 10.23 -4.68 11.67
CA LEU A 45 9.93 -5.47 10.47
C LEU A 45 8.97 -6.63 10.77
N ASP A 46 9.10 -7.30 11.92
CA ASP A 46 8.19 -8.38 12.31
C ASP A 46 6.75 -7.88 12.48
N LEU A 47 6.57 -6.69 13.09
CA LEU A 47 5.26 -6.05 13.22
C LEU A 47 4.71 -5.64 11.87
N LYS A 48 5.56 -5.15 10.96
CA LYS A 48 5.16 -4.86 9.58
C LYS A 48 4.65 -6.13 8.89
N SER A 49 5.42 -7.22 8.92
CA SER A 49 5.10 -8.47 8.23
C SER A 49 3.79 -9.10 8.67
N ILE A 50 3.44 -9.06 9.97
CA ILE A 50 2.16 -9.60 10.44
C ILE A 50 0.95 -8.75 10.02
N THR A 51 1.15 -7.45 9.76
CA THR A 51 0.09 -6.53 9.34
C THR A 51 -0.10 -6.45 7.83
N MET A 52 0.83 -7.00 7.04
CA MET A 52 0.77 -6.95 5.58
C MET A 52 -0.48 -7.66 5.03
N GLY A 53 -1.12 -7.03 4.05
CA GLY A 53 -2.33 -7.57 3.40
C GLY A 53 -3.60 -7.48 4.25
N MET A 54 -3.52 -6.95 5.47
CA MET A 54 -4.69 -6.69 6.31
C MET A 54 -5.30 -5.32 5.98
N THR A 55 -6.61 -5.20 6.14
CA THR A 55 -7.26 -3.89 6.20
C THR A 55 -6.80 -3.12 7.44
N HIS A 56 -6.75 -1.78 7.34
CA HIS A 56 -6.19 -0.86 8.35
C HIS A 56 -6.62 -1.16 9.79
N ASP A 57 -7.92 -1.11 10.10
CA ASP A 57 -8.41 -1.29 11.47
C ASP A 57 -7.99 -2.63 12.12
N PRO A 58 -8.18 -3.81 11.48
CA PRO A 58 -7.63 -5.07 11.95
C PRO A 58 -6.11 -5.06 12.12
N ALA A 59 -5.37 -4.42 11.20
CA ALA A 59 -3.92 -4.30 11.30
C ALA A 59 -3.51 -3.53 12.56
N ILE A 60 -4.12 -2.38 12.82
CA ILE A 60 -3.85 -1.58 14.02
C ILE A 60 -4.22 -2.34 15.29
N LYS A 61 -5.36 -3.04 15.33
CA LYS A 61 -5.73 -3.87 16.49
C LYS A 61 -4.70 -4.95 16.78
N MET A 62 -4.25 -5.69 15.76
CA MET A 62 -3.23 -6.71 15.91
C MET A 62 -1.89 -6.11 16.37
N LEU A 63 -1.53 -4.96 15.81
CA LEU A 63 -0.32 -4.24 16.12
C LEU A 63 -0.31 -3.78 17.59
N LEU A 64 -1.42 -3.19 18.07
CA LEU A 64 -1.61 -2.79 19.47
C LEU A 64 -1.56 -3.99 20.43
N ASP A 65 -2.16 -5.12 20.04
CA ASP A 65 -2.11 -6.37 20.80
C ASP A 65 -0.66 -6.86 20.99
N LYS A 66 0.10 -6.93 19.90
CA LYS A 66 1.49 -7.39 19.94
C LYS A 66 2.42 -6.52 20.77
N VAL A 67 2.13 -5.22 20.89
CA VAL A 67 2.93 -4.30 21.71
C VAL A 67 2.38 -4.08 23.12
N GLY A 68 1.27 -4.74 23.48
CA GLY A 68 0.64 -4.67 24.80
C GLY A 68 -0.05 -3.33 25.09
N LEU A 69 -0.70 -2.74 24.07
CA LEU A 69 -1.42 -1.47 24.14
C LEU A 69 -2.94 -1.59 23.96
N THR A 70 -3.49 -2.79 23.76
CA THR A 70 -4.93 -3.03 23.50
C THR A 70 -5.87 -2.37 24.51
N ASP A 71 -5.53 -2.42 25.81
CA ASP A 71 -6.37 -1.84 26.88
C ASP A 71 -6.07 -0.36 27.17
N LYS A 72 -5.13 0.25 26.43
CA LYS A 72 -4.61 1.60 26.68
C LYS A 72 -4.86 2.57 25.54
N VAL A 73 -4.97 2.06 24.32
CA VAL A 73 -5.04 2.86 23.11
C VAL A 73 -6.07 2.22 22.19
N THR A 74 -7.03 3.03 21.74
CA THR A 74 -7.97 2.62 20.71
C THR A 74 -7.38 2.84 19.31
N VAL A 75 -7.90 2.14 18.30
CA VAL A 75 -7.51 2.35 16.88
C VAL A 75 -7.62 3.83 16.50
N LYS A 76 -8.70 4.50 16.91
CA LYS A 76 -8.94 5.91 16.62
C LYS A 76 -7.90 6.83 17.26
N GLU A 77 -7.48 6.54 18.49
CA GLU A 77 -6.42 7.32 19.16
C GLU A 77 -5.08 7.14 18.47
N TYR A 78 -4.76 5.91 18.04
CA TYR A 78 -3.57 5.64 17.24
C TYR A 78 -3.60 6.43 15.91
N ASP A 79 -4.75 6.44 15.24
CA ASP A 79 -4.94 7.13 13.96
C ASP A 79 -4.78 8.65 14.04
N ASN A 80 -5.06 9.26 15.20
CA ASN A 80 -4.81 10.69 15.38
C ASN A 80 -3.32 11.06 15.21
N PHE A 81 -2.40 10.11 15.39
CA PHE A 81 -0.97 10.31 15.16
C PHE A 81 -0.51 9.78 13.80
N TYR A 82 -1.07 8.63 13.38
CA TYR A 82 -0.69 7.98 12.13
C TYR A 82 -1.22 8.72 10.90
N HIS A 83 -2.51 9.06 10.89
CA HIS A 83 -3.20 9.54 9.69
C HIS A 83 -2.72 10.91 9.18
N PRO A 84 -2.43 11.92 10.04
CA PRO A 84 -1.93 13.21 9.57
C PRO A 84 -0.59 13.09 8.83
N ILE A 85 0.33 12.29 9.39
CA ILE A 85 1.66 12.06 8.78
C ILE A 85 1.51 11.31 7.45
N LEU A 86 0.61 10.34 7.40
CA LEU A 86 0.31 9.63 6.18
C LEU A 86 -0.19 10.58 5.08
N LEU A 87 -1.18 11.43 5.38
CA LEU A 87 -1.76 12.38 4.41
C LEU A 87 -0.75 13.43 3.96
N GLU A 88 0.13 13.88 4.85
CA GLU A 88 1.20 14.82 4.52
C GLU A 88 2.17 14.20 3.51
N LYS A 89 2.52 12.92 3.67
CA LYS A 89 3.58 12.25 2.90
C LYS A 89 3.13 11.57 1.62
N LEU A 90 1.88 11.09 1.54
CA LEU A 90 1.36 10.41 0.36
C LEU A 90 1.58 11.19 -0.96
N PRO A 91 1.38 12.52 -1.03
CA PRO A 91 1.63 13.29 -2.26
C PRO A 91 3.09 13.32 -2.72
N GLN A 92 4.03 12.95 -1.83
CA GLN A 92 5.48 12.99 -2.07
C GLN A 92 6.04 11.63 -2.46
N CYS A 93 5.22 10.57 -2.46
CA CYS A 93 5.66 9.23 -2.80
C CYS A 93 6.20 9.19 -4.24
N PRO A 94 7.42 8.68 -4.47
CA PRO A 94 7.98 8.60 -5.79
C PRO A 94 7.28 7.53 -6.63
N LYS A 95 7.32 7.70 -7.95
CA LYS A 95 6.93 6.62 -8.87
C LYS A 95 7.99 5.53 -8.84
N ASN A 96 7.55 4.27 -8.80
CA ASN A 96 8.46 3.14 -8.92
C ASN A 96 9.16 3.18 -10.29
N ALA A 97 10.45 2.84 -10.34
CA ALA A 97 11.25 2.90 -11.58
C ALA A 97 10.60 2.13 -12.75
N TRP A 98 9.98 1.00 -12.44
CA TRP A 98 9.28 0.14 -13.41
C TRP A 98 7.97 0.73 -13.93
N SER A 99 7.34 1.65 -13.20
CA SER A 99 6.12 2.35 -13.63
C SER A 99 6.34 3.10 -14.95
N ILE A 100 7.52 3.71 -15.12
CA ILE A 100 7.89 4.42 -16.35
C ILE A 100 8.00 3.44 -17.51
N THR A 101 8.64 2.28 -17.31
CA THR A 101 8.78 1.24 -18.33
C THR A 101 7.42 0.68 -18.76
N ILE A 102 6.50 0.45 -17.82
CA ILE A 102 5.13 0.04 -18.11
C ILE A 102 4.43 1.10 -18.96
N SER A 103 4.55 2.38 -18.58
CA SER A 103 3.93 3.49 -19.33
C SER A 103 4.40 3.61 -20.78
N ALA A 104 5.66 3.27 -21.05
CA ALA A 104 6.26 3.35 -22.39
C ALA A 104 5.97 2.12 -23.27
N THR A 105 5.66 0.97 -22.66
CA THR A 105 5.44 -0.30 -23.37
C THR A 105 4.00 -0.47 -23.82
N PHE A 106 3.04 0.07 -23.06
CA PHE A 106 1.62 0.04 -23.41
C PHE A 106 1.19 1.40 -23.95
N SER A 107 0.50 1.44 -25.10
CA SER A 107 -0.06 2.69 -25.63
C SER A 107 -1.34 3.03 -24.87
N PHE A 108 -1.22 3.88 -23.86
CA PHE A 108 -2.35 4.36 -23.06
C PHE A 108 -3.26 5.25 -23.92
N SER A 109 -4.36 4.69 -24.44
CA SER A 109 -5.47 5.51 -24.95
C SER A 109 -6.43 5.82 -23.81
N GLN A 110 -6.48 7.09 -23.39
CA GLN A 110 -7.49 7.57 -22.47
C GLN A 110 -8.84 7.64 -23.21
N TYR A 111 -9.84 6.91 -22.72
CA TYR A 111 -11.23 7.10 -23.13
C TYR A 111 -12.00 7.67 -21.95
N THR A 112 -12.44 8.93 -22.08
CA THR A 112 -13.30 9.58 -21.10
C THR A 112 -14.76 9.38 -21.47
N ASP A 113 -15.34 8.23 -21.12
CA ASP A 113 -16.80 8.08 -21.10
C ASP A 113 -17.28 8.27 -19.66
N GLY A 114 -17.34 9.54 -19.27
CA GLY A 114 -18.23 10.08 -18.22
C GLY A 114 -18.08 9.60 -16.78
N ASN A 115 -17.46 8.46 -16.45
CA ASN A 115 -17.31 7.97 -15.07
C ASN A 115 -16.30 6.83 -14.85
N MET A 116 -15.47 6.45 -15.82
CA MET A 116 -14.46 5.41 -15.59
C MET A 116 -13.31 5.47 -16.60
N PHE A 117 -12.06 5.39 -16.10
CA PHE A 117 -10.87 5.32 -16.93
C PHE A 117 -10.62 3.87 -17.35
N TRP A 118 -10.63 3.60 -18.66
CA TRP A 118 -10.26 2.30 -19.22
C TRP A 118 -8.89 2.38 -19.88
N PHE A 119 -8.03 1.38 -19.62
CA PHE A 119 -6.72 1.22 -20.24
C PHE A 119 -6.78 0.04 -21.22
N LYS A 120 -6.56 0.30 -22.52
CA LYS A 120 -6.36 -0.75 -23.55
C LYS A 120 -4.90 -1.13 -23.63
#